data_AF-A0A5C4JT84-F1
#
_entry.id   AF-A0A5C4JT84-F1
#
_cell.length_a   1.000
_cell.length_b   1.000
_cell.length_c   1.000
_cell.angle_alpha   90.00
_cell.angle_beta   90.00
_cell.angle_gamma   90.00
#
_symmetry.space_group_name_H-M   'P 1'
#
loop_
_entity.id
_entity.type
_entity.pdbx_description
1 polymer ?
#
loop_
_entity_poly.entity_id
_entity_poly.type
_entity_poly.pdbx_seq_one_letter_code
_entity_poly.pdbx_strand_id
1 'polypeptide(L)'
;MYLERMLGGASILFGGFLLFFLIPYQVTSQPGPIDPSLFPKIAAWLFILLGLIQFFAKAQPANFSWYEFARLAGLAAVVLVAALAMPRVGFLPSAVLLMAAVCAFMFERRYQWLATTIVLVPAGTWFVFVIVMGRPLPSLPL
;
A
#
# COMPACT_ATOMS: atom_id res chain seq x y z
N MET A 1 -24.00 -11.79 -1.22
CA MET A 1 -23.62 -13.17 -0.82
C MET A 1 -22.48 -13.78 -1.64
N TYR A 2 -22.62 -14.08 -2.93
CA TYR A 2 -21.50 -14.70 -3.68
C TYR A 2 -20.32 -13.73 -3.90
N LEU A 3 -20.61 -12.46 -4.22
CA LEU A 3 -19.59 -11.46 -4.51
C LEU A 3 -18.68 -11.15 -3.31
N GLU A 4 -19.23 -10.99 -2.10
CA GLU A 4 -18.41 -10.74 -0.89
C GLU A 4 -17.44 -11.90 -0.62
N ARG A 5 -17.91 -13.14 -0.77
CA ARG A 5 -17.08 -14.34 -0.62
C ARG A 5 -16.03 -14.44 -1.70
N MET A 6 -16.36 -14.09 -2.94
CA MET A 6 -15.37 -14.04 -4.03
C MET A 6 -14.29 -12.99 -3.74
N LEU A 7 -14.65 -11.81 -3.24
CA LEU A 7 -13.68 -10.76 -2.87
C LEU A 7 -12.79 -11.18 -1.69
N GLY A 8 -13.39 -11.80 -0.65
CA GLY A 8 -12.64 -12.36 0.47
C GLY A 8 -11.68 -13.47 0.02
N GLY A 9 -12.17 -14.40 -0.79
CA GLY A 9 -11.38 -15.47 -1.39
C GLY A 9 -10.23 -14.94 -2.24
N ALA A 10 -10.49 -13.93 -3.09
CA ALA A 10 -9.47 -13.28 -3.90
C ALA A 10 -8.39 -12.61 -3.03
N SER A 11 -8.77 -11.98 -1.92
CA SER A 11 -7.84 -11.37 -0.98
C SER A 11 -6.96 -12.39 -0.26
N ILE A 12 -7.53 -13.54 0.14
CA ILE A 12 -6.77 -14.67 0.72
C ILE A 12 -5.77 -15.21 -0.31
N LEU A 13 -6.21 -15.48 -1.54
CA LEU A 13 -5.36 -15.99 -2.60
C LEU A 13 -4.24 -15.00 -2.95
N PHE A 14 -4.55 -13.70 -3.00
CA PHE A 14 -3.55 -12.66 -3.25
C PHE A 14 -2.53 -12.57 -2.11
N GLY A 15 -2.98 -12.58 -0.85
CA GLY A 15 -2.06 -12.60 0.30
C GLY A 15 -1.17 -13.86 0.33
N GLY A 16 -1.72 -15.03 -0.01
CA GLY A 16 -0.94 -16.25 -0.18
C GLY A 16 0.09 -16.14 -1.31
N PHE A 17 -0.32 -15.61 -2.47
CA PHE A 17 0.58 -15.33 -3.59
C PHE A 17 1.74 -14.40 -3.19
N LEU A 18 1.45 -13.35 -2.42
CA LEU A 18 2.49 -12.46 -1.90
C LEU A 18 3.48 -13.23 -0.99
N LEU A 19 2.98 -14.00 -0.02
CA LEU A 19 3.83 -14.72 0.94
C LEU A 19 4.69 -15.82 0.30
N PHE A 20 4.12 -16.61 -0.61
CA PHE A 20 4.78 -17.81 -1.14
C PHE A 20 5.53 -17.59 -2.44
N PHE A 21 5.22 -16.54 -3.21
CA PHE A 21 5.85 -16.29 -4.51
C PHE A 21 6.50 -14.92 -4.60
N LEU A 22 5.74 -13.83 -4.44
CA LEU A 22 6.26 -12.51 -4.79
C LEU A 22 7.31 -11.99 -3.79
N ILE A 23 7.07 -12.13 -2.49
CA ILE A 23 7.99 -11.66 -1.45
C ILE A 23 9.31 -12.44 -1.49
N PRO A 24 9.33 -13.78 -1.52
CA PRO A 24 10.59 -14.53 -1.63
C PRO A 24 11.37 -14.21 -2.91
N TYR A 25 10.68 -13.90 -4.01
CA TYR A 25 11.31 -13.59 -5.29
C TYR A 25 11.88 -12.16 -5.37
N GLN A 26 11.18 -11.16 -4.80
CA GLN A 26 11.53 -9.75 -4.92
C GLN A 26 12.33 -9.21 -3.73
N VAL A 27 12.16 -9.78 -2.53
CA VAL A 27 12.83 -9.28 -1.33
C VAL A 27 14.06 -10.12 -1.06
N THR A 28 15.22 -9.56 -1.40
CA THR A 28 16.50 -10.20 -1.07
C THR A 28 16.83 -9.97 0.40
N SER A 29 17.19 -11.04 1.10
CA SER A 29 17.69 -10.96 2.47
C SER A 29 18.98 -10.15 2.49
N GLN A 30 19.01 -9.07 3.28
CA GLN A 30 20.21 -8.27 3.48
C GLN A 30 20.48 -8.08 4.97
N PRO A 31 21.77 -8.06 5.40
CA PRO A 31 22.15 -7.79 6.78
C PRO A 31 21.53 -6.48 7.26
N GLY A 32 21.03 -6.47 8.49
CA GLY A 32 20.41 -5.30 9.12
C GLY A 32 19.67 -5.68 10.39
N PRO A 33 19.31 -4.70 11.24
CA PRO A 33 18.65 -4.96 12.52
C PRO A 33 17.24 -5.52 12.36
N ILE A 34 16.61 -5.29 11.20
CA ILE A 34 15.24 -5.72 10.88
C ILE A 34 15.26 -6.38 9.49
N ASP A 35 14.63 -7.55 9.40
CA ASP A 35 14.46 -8.27 8.15
C ASP A 35 13.53 -7.46 7.20
N PRO A 36 14.00 -7.09 5.99
CA PRO A 36 13.23 -6.27 5.06
C PRO A 36 11.93 -6.94 4.60
N SER A 37 11.83 -8.26 4.71
CA SER A 37 10.63 -9.01 4.37
C SER A 37 9.52 -8.88 5.42
N LEU A 38 9.80 -8.36 6.62
CA LEU A 38 8.80 -8.26 7.69
C LEU A 38 7.60 -7.38 7.31
N PHE A 39 7.85 -6.19 6.78
CA PHE A 39 6.79 -5.28 6.34
C PHE A 39 5.84 -5.90 5.31
N PRO A 40 6.34 -6.42 4.17
CA PRO A 40 5.46 -7.02 3.17
C PRO A 40 4.83 -8.32 3.67
N LYS A 41 5.49 -9.10 4.54
CA LYS A 41 4.87 -10.28 5.17
C LYS A 41 3.69 -9.89 6.05
N ILE A 42 3.80 -8.84 6.87
CA ILE A 42 2.68 -8.34 7.68
C ILE A 42 1.52 -7.92 6.79
N ALA A 43 1.79 -7.16 5.72
CA ALA A 43 0.75 -6.75 4.77
C ALA A 43 0.04 -7.96 4.13
N ALA A 44 0.80 -8.97 3.70
CA ALA A 44 0.24 -10.17 3.12
C ALA A 44 -0.59 -11.00 4.13
N TRP A 45 -0.15 -11.08 5.38
CA TRP A 45 -0.95 -11.67 6.46
C TRP A 45 -2.24 -10.90 6.74
N LEU A 46 -2.22 -9.56 6.66
CA LEU A 46 -3.44 -8.75 6.77
C LEU A 46 -4.42 -9.03 5.63
N PHE A 47 -3.95 -9.16 4.38
CA PHE A 47 -4.82 -9.59 3.28
C PHE A 47 -5.48 -10.94 3.53
N ILE A 48 -4.73 -11.92 4.05
CA ILE A 48 -5.27 -13.23 4.40
C ILE A 48 -6.28 -13.11 5.54
N LEU A 49 -5.94 -12.45 6.63
CA LEU A 49 -6.78 -12.36 7.82
C LEU A 49 -8.09 -11.61 7.52
N LEU A 50 -7.99 -10.43 6.88
CA LEU A 50 -9.16 -9.65 6.50
C LEU A 50 -9.99 -10.35 5.42
N GLY A 51 -9.33 -11.05 4.49
CA GLY A 51 -9.99 -11.87 3.48
C GLY A 51 -10.76 -13.05 4.09
N LEU A 52 -10.20 -13.72 5.10
CA LEU A 52 -10.87 -14.79 5.86
C LEU A 52 -12.09 -14.24 6.61
N ILE A 53 -11.93 -13.11 7.30
CA ILE A 53 -13.04 -12.44 7.98
C ILE A 53 -14.14 -12.13 6.96
N GLN A 54 -13.82 -11.52 5.81
CA GLN A 54 -14.78 -11.21 4.76
C GLN A 54 -15.44 -12.45 4.15
N PHE A 55 -14.69 -13.54 3.96
CA PHE A 55 -15.18 -14.78 3.38
C PHE A 55 -16.21 -15.48 4.27
N PHE A 56 -15.99 -15.45 5.60
CA PHE A 56 -16.87 -16.10 6.57
C PHE A 56 -17.91 -15.16 7.21
N ALA A 57 -17.73 -13.84 7.11
CA ALA A 57 -18.68 -12.87 7.63
C ALA A 57 -20.06 -13.02 6.99
N LYS A 58 -21.10 -12.67 7.76
CA LYS A 58 -22.46 -12.63 7.24
C LYS A 58 -22.56 -11.54 6.18
N ALA A 59 -23.08 -11.93 5.03
CA ALA A 59 -23.40 -11.03 3.94
C ALA A 59 -24.35 -9.93 4.42
N GLN A 60 -23.84 -8.69 4.49
CA GLN A 60 -24.67 -7.49 4.53
C GLN A 60 -25.02 -7.14 3.08
N PRO A 61 -26.23 -6.64 2.79
CA PRO A 61 -26.55 -6.14 1.46
C PRO A 61 -25.58 -5.00 1.10
N ALA A 62 -24.59 -5.30 0.26
CA ALA A 62 -23.63 -4.33 -0.22
C ALA A 62 -24.30 -3.52 -1.35
N ASN A 63 -24.58 -2.25 -1.11
CA ASN A 63 -24.96 -1.31 -2.16
C ASN A 63 -23.71 -0.99 -2.99
N PHE A 64 -23.44 -1.80 -4.01
CA PHE A 64 -22.31 -1.61 -4.90
C PHE A 64 -22.59 -0.44 -5.84
N SER A 65 -22.08 0.75 -5.50
CA SER A 65 -22.16 1.92 -6.37
C SER A 65 -21.03 1.90 -7.39
N TRP A 66 -21.36 2.05 -8.67
CA TRP A 66 -20.36 2.18 -9.73
C TRP A 66 -19.37 3.33 -9.47
N TYR A 67 -19.85 4.40 -8.85
CA TYR A 67 -19.02 5.54 -8.46
C TYR A 67 -17.96 5.16 -7.42
N GLU A 68 -18.33 4.37 -6.40
CA GLU A 68 -17.39 3.90 -5.38
C GLU A 68 -16.35 2.94 -5.97
N PHE A 69 -16.79 2.04 -6.86
CA PHE A 69 -15.89 1.15 -7.59
C PHE A 69 -14.89 1.93 -8.45
N ALA A 70 -15.36 2.90 -9.23
CA ALA A 70 -14.49 3.74 -10.07
C ALA A 70 -13.49 4.54 -9.22
N ARG A 71 -13.90 5.06 -8.06
CA ARG A 71 -13.03 5.77 -7.13
C ARG A 71 -11.96 4.86 -6.53
N LEU A 72 -12.32 3.63 -6.13
CA LEU A 72 -11.37 2.62 -5.66
C LEU A 72 -10.37 2.22 -6.76
N ALA A 73 -10.87 1.96 -7.97
CA ALA A 73 -10.05 1.62 -9.12
C ALA A 73 -9.08 2.76 -9.48
N GLY A 74 -9.54 4.01 -9.45
CA GLY A 74 -8.71 5.20 -9.64
C GLY A 74 -7.60 5.32 -8.60
N LEU A 75 -7.93 5.11 -7.31
CA LEU A 75 -6.94 5.12 -6.24
C LEU A 75 -5.89 4.00 -6.43
N ALA A 76 -6.34 2.80 -6.78
CA ALA A 76 -5.45 1.66 -7.06
C ALA A 76 -4.53 1.95 -8.25
N ALA A 77 -5.04 2.58 -9.31
CA ALA A 77 -4.24 3.00 -10.45
C ALA A 77 -3.17 4.04 -10.07
N VAL A 78 -3.52 5.02 -9.22
CA VAL A 78 -2.58 6.01 -8.70
C VAL A 78 -1.45 5.33 -7.91
N VAL A 79 -1.80 4.39 -7.02
CA VAL A 79 -0.80 3.60 -6.26
C VAL A 79 0.11 2.82 -7.20
N LEU A 80 -0.46 2.16 -8.22
CA LEU A 80 0.31 1.41 -9.21
C LEU A 80 1.27 2.30 -10.00
N VAL A 81 0.80 3.45 -10.49
CA VAL A 81 1.63 4.43 -11.21
C VAL A 81 2.76 4.93 -10.32
N ALA A 82 2.49 5.27 -9.06
CA ALA A 82 3.52 5.71 -8.12
C ALA A 82 4.55 4.60 -7.87
N ALA A 83 4.12 3.35 -7.69
CA ALA A 83 5.02 2.21 -7.50
C ALA A 83 5.91 1.97 -8.73
N LEU A 84 5.37 2.10 -9.95
CA LEU A 84 6.12 1.95 -11.20
C LEU A 84 7.05 3.15 -11.49
N ALA A 85 6.70 4.34 -11.02
CA ALA A 85 7.52 5.55 -11.17
C ALA A 85 8.67 5.60 -10.16
N MET A 86 8.49 5.04 -8.96
CA MET A 86 9.44 5.13 -7.85
C MET A 86 10.88 4.70 -8.20
N PRO A 87 11.13 3.61 -8.97
CA PRO A 87 12.50 3.24 -9.36
C PRO A 87 13.19 4.27 -10.26
N ARG A 88 12.42 5.14 -10.95
CA ARG A 88 12.96 6.14 -11.89
C ARG A 88 13.06 7.54 -11.28
N VAL A 89 12.10 7.91 -10.44
CA VAL A 89 11.98 9.27 -9.89
C VAL A 89 12.47 9.34 -8.44
N GLY A 90 12.70 8.19 -7.79
CA GLY A 90 13.08 8.10 -6.39
C GLY A 90 11.89 8.11 -5.43
N PHE A 91 12.14 7.65 -4.22
CA PHE A 91 11.15 7.47 -3.16
C PHE A 91 10.47 8.77 -2.75
N LEU A 92 11.25 9.81 -2.41
CA LEU A 92 10.73 11.05 -1.84
C LEU A 92 9.71 11.74 -2.78
N PRO A 93 10.04 12.02 -4.05
CA PRO A 93 9.07 12.64 -4.97
C PRO A 93 7.85 11.75 -5.22
N SER A 94 8.05 10.45 -5.44
CA SER A 94 6.94 9.52 -5.68
C SER A 94 6.01 9.39 -4.47
N ALA A 95 6.55 9.32 -3.25
CA ALA A 95 5.79 9.21 -2.03
C ALA A 95 5.02 10.49 -1.70
N VAL A 96 5.63 11.67 -1.91
CA VAL A 96 4.95 12.97 -1.73
C VAL A 96 3.81 13.13 -2.74
N LEU A 97 4.03 12.81 -4.01
CA LEU A 97 2.99 12.87 -5.04
C LEU A 97 1.87 11.87 -4.76
N LEU A 98 2.20 10.65 -4.35
CA LEU A 98 1.22 9.65 -3.95
C LEU A 98 0.38 10.14 -2.75
N MET A 99 1.03 10.69 -1.72
CA MET A 99 0.32 11.22 -0.56
C MET A 99 -0.60 12.39 -0.94
N ALA A 100 -0.14 13.31 -1.78
CA ALA A 100 -0.97 14.40 -2.29
C ALA A 100 -2.20 13.87 -3.06
N ALA A 101 -2.01 12.85 -3.91
CA ALA A 101 -3.10 12.22 -4.63
C ALA A 101 -4.09 11.52 -3.68
N VAL A 102 -3.61 10.74 -2.71
CA VAL A 102 -4.47 10.10 -1.69
C VAL A 102 -5.26 11.15 -0.91
N CYS A 103 -4.61 12.22 -0.44
CA CYS A 103 -5.26 13.32 0.28
C CYS A 103 -6.31 14.04 -0.57
N ALA A 104 -6.04 14.25 -1.86
CA ALA A 104 -7.02 14.82 -2.78
C ALA A 104 -8.25 13.91 -2.92
N PHE A 105 -8.05 12.59 -2.98
CA PHE A 105 -9.13 11.60 -3.00
C PHE A 105 -9.94 11.51 -1.69
N MET A 106 -9.42 12.02 -0.57
CA MET A 106 -10.16 12.07 0.70
C MET A 106 -11.17 13.22 0.75
N PHE A 107 -11.07 14.22 -0.13
CA PHE A 107 -11.93 15.42 -0.16
C PHE A 107 -11.94 16.24 1.15
N GLU A 108 -10.90 16.09 1.97
CA GLU A 108 -10.77 16.81 3.24
C GLU A 108 -10.46 18.30 2.97
N ARG A 109 -11.14 19.23 3.65
CA ARG A 109 -10.96 20.69 3.43
C ARG A 109 -9.89 21.34 4.31
N ARG A 110 -9.28 20.59 5.23
CA ARG A 110 -8.28 21.10 6.18
C ARG A 110 -6.90 21.16 5.54
N TYR A 111 -6.70 22.13 4.64
CA TYR A 111 -5.49 22.24 3.80
C TYR A 111 -4.18 22.28 4.59
N GLN A 112 -4.16 22.92 5.76
CA GLN A 112 -2.98 22.94 6.62
C GLN A 112 -2.60 21.53 7.08
N TRP A 113 -3.56 20.77 7.60
CA TRP A 113 -3.35 19.37 8.00
C TRP A 113 -2.95 18.47 6.84
N LEU A 114 -3.53 18.69 5.66
CA LEU A 114 -3.16 17.96 4.44
C LEU A 114 -1.71 18.26 4.05
N ALA A 115 -1.32 19.53 3.95
CA ALA A 115 0.04 19.92 3.60
C ALA A 115 1.06 19.33 4.57
N THR A 116 0.78 19.39 5.88
CA THR A 116 1.63 18.78 6.90
C THR A 116 1.75 17.27 6.72
N THR A 117 0.64 16.57 6.46
CA THR A 117 0.63 15.11 6.27
C THR A 117 1.37 14.69 4.99
N ILE A 118 1.16 15.43 3.90
CA ILE A 118 1.79 15.20 2.59
C ILE A 118 3.31 15.24 2.67
N VAL A 119 3.87 16.09 3.54
CA VAL A 119 5.32 16.23 3.70
C VAL A 119 5.85 15.34 4.82
N LEU A 120 5.24 15.39 6.01
CA LEU A 120 5.79 14.71 7.19
C LEU A 120 5.72 13.20 7.09
N VAL A 121 4.68 12.62 6.47
CA VAL A 121 4.58 11.15 6.39
C VAL A 121 5.66 10.57 5.46
N PRO A 122 5.87 11.06 4.22
CA PRO A 122 6.98 10.63 3.39
C PRO A 122 8.35 10.92 4.02
N ALA A 123 8.55 12.10 4.60
CA ALA A 123 9.81 12.47 5.23
C ALA A 123 10.12 11.61 6.47
N GLY A 124 9.11 11.34 7.30
CA GLY A 124 9.23 10.46 8.47
C GLY A 124 9.52 9.02 8.06
N THR A 125 8.87 8.53 7.00
CA THR A 125 9.16 7.20 6.44
C THR A 125 10.60 7.13 5.94
N TRP A 126 11.03 8.14 5.17
CA TRP A 126 12.42 8.25 4.72
C TRP A 126 13.40 8.26 5.90
N PHE A 127 13.13 9.06 6.93
CA PHE A 127 13.97 9.14 8.13
C PHE A 127 14.10 7.79 8.83
N VAL A 128 12.98 7.10 9.05
CA VAL A 128 12.98 5.77 9.70
C VAL A 128 13.78 4.78 8.87
N PHE A 129 13.55 4.68 7.56
CA PHE A 129 14.24 3.69 6.74
C PHE A 129 15.72 4.02 6.53
N VAL A 130 16.04 5.26 6.18
CA VAL A 130 17.41 5.64 5.82
C VAL A 130 18.29 5.89 7.04
N ILE A 131 17.79 6.63 8.03
CA ILE A 131 18.59 7.04 9.19
C ILE A 131 18.50 5.99 10.30
N VAL A 132 17.29 5.57 10.68
CA VAL A 132 17.11 4.64 11.82
C VAL A 132 17.47 3.21 11.44
N MET A 133 17.03 2.75 10.25
CA MET A 133 17.28 1.38 9.80
C MET A 133 18.53 1.23 8.93
N GLY A 134 19.16 2.32 8.49
CA GLY A 134 20.34 2.28 7.63
C GLY A 134 20.07 1.68 6.24
N ARG A 135 18.82 1.75 5.76
CA ARG A 135 18.38 1.13 4.50
C ARG A 135 18.25 2.18 3.39
N PRO A 136 18.95 2.01 2.25
CA PRO A 136 18.78 2.90 1.12
C PRO A 136 17.40 2.68 0.51
N LEU A 137 16.66 3.78 0.31
CA LEU A 137 15.46 3.81 -0.52
C LEU A 137 15.86 4.26 -1.94
N PRO A 138 15.04 3.99 -2.98
CA PRO A 138 15.28 4.50 -4.32
C PRO A 138 15.55 6.01 -4.25
N SER A 139 16.76 6.44 -4.59
CA SER A 139 17.11 7.85 -4.65
C SER A 139 16.86 8.39 -6.05
N LEU A 140 16.87 9.72 -6.19
CA LEU A 140 16.91 10.33 -7.52
C LEU A 140 18.10 9.75 -8.30
N PRO A 141 17.95 9.41 -9.60
CA PRO A 141 19.10 9.14 -10.43
C PRO A 141 19.98 10.39 -10.46
N LEU A 142 21.21 10.27 -9.96
CA LEU A 142 22.25 11.29 -10.10
C LEU A 142 22.76 11.33 -11.54
#